data_AF-A0A4Z0NWD0-F1
#
_entry.id   AF-A0A4Z0NWD0-F1
#
_cell.length_a   1.000
_cell.length_b   1.000
_cell.length_c   1.000
_cell.angle_alpha   90.00
_cell.angle_beta   90.00
_cell.angle_gamma   90.00
#
_symmetry.space_group_name_H-M   'P 1'
#
loop_
_entity.id
_entity.type
_entity.pdbx_description
1 polymer ?
#
loop_
_entity_poly.entity_id
_entity_poly.type
_entity_poly.pdbx_seq_one_letter_code
_entity_poly.pdbx_strand_id
1 'polypeptide(L)' 'MIDHRRRLLSRAALAEEGRITLRREPDRAWPGDHSRLCALENDGHLTFLGEEPGALPGSASAAWRITPRGRDALREP' A
#
# COMPACT_ATOMS: atom_id res chain seq x y z
N MET A 1 -16.57 -11.96 -0.48
CA MET A 1 -15.60 -11.13 -1.24
C MET A 1 -14.72 -10.48 -0.19
N ILE A 2 -13.63 -11.16 0.21
CA ILE A 2 -12.82 -10.68 1.34
C ILE A 2 -12.17 -9.37 0.93
N ASP A 3 -12.41 -8.36 1.73
CA ASP A 3 -12.18 -6.95 1.44
C ASP A 3 -10.68 -6.67 1.29
N HIS A 4 -10.14 -6.88 0.08
CA HIS A 4 -8.72 -6.69 -0.22
C HIS A 4 -8.25 -5.29 0.21
N ARG A 5 -9.15 -4.30 0.10
CA ARG A 5 -8.96 -2.94 0.59
C ARG A 5 -8.77 -2.90 2.11
N ARG A 6 -9.71 -3.45 2.88
CA ARG A 6 -9.57 -3.56 4.35
C ARG A 6 -8.31 -4.32 4.74
N ARG A 7 -7.98 -5.43 4.05
CA ARG A 7 -6.74 -6.19 4.30
C ARG A 7 -5.48 -5.34 4.11
N LEU A 8 -5.40 -4.54 3.04
CA LEU A 8 -4.26 -3.66 2.78
C LEU A 8 -4.17 -2.54 3.82
N LEU A 9 -5.29 -1.92 4.17
CA LEU A 9 -5.36 -0.91 5.22
C LEU A 9 -4.97 -1.48 6.58
N SER A 10 -5.51 -2.63 6.98
CA SER A 10 -5.13 -3.29 8.24
C SER A 10 -3.66 -3.63 8.26
N ARG A 11 -3.11 -4.14 7.15
CA ARG A 11 -1.69 -4.45 7.04
C ARG A 11 -0.82 -3.20 7.15
N ALA A 12 -1.23 -2.09 6.54
CA ALA A 12 -0.57 -0.80 6.71
C ALA A 12 -0.66 -0.33 8.17
N ALA A 13 -1.83 -0.41 8.80
CA ALA A 13 -2.06 0.01 10.19
C ALA A 13 -1.27 -0.82 11.23
N LEU A 14 -1.07 -2.11 10.97
CA LEU A 14 -0.31 -3.03 11.82
C LEU A 14 1.20 -2.93 11.63
N ALA A 15 1.66 -2.39 10.50
CA ALA A 15 3.07 -2.20 10.24
C ALA A 15 3.65 -1.04 11.05
N GLU A 16 4.95 -1.09 11.33
CA GLU A 16 5.66 0.02 11.97
C GLU A 16 5.47 1.31 11.17
N GLU A 17 5.22 2.42 11.89
CA GLU A 17 4.84 3.72 11.33
C GLU A 17 3.55 3.77 10.48
N GLY A 18 2.77 2.70 10.42
CA GLY A 18 1.58 2.67 9.58
C GLY A 18 1.91 2.57 8.09
N ARG A 19 3.08 2.05 7.71
CA ARG A 19 3.57 2.03 6.33
C ARG A 19 3.39 0.67 5.67
N ILE A 20 2.96 0.65 4.42
CA ILE A 20 2.93 -0.54 3.58
C ILE A 20 3.88 -0.35 2.40
N THR A 21 4.74 -1.34 2.19
CA THR A 21 5.65 -1.41 1.05
C THR A 21 5.23 -2.53 0.12
N LEU A 22 5.21 -2.22 -1.17
CA LEU A 22 4.99 -3.18 -2.24
C LEU A 22 6.25 -3.28 -3.06
N ARG A 23 6.71 -4.50 -3.29
CA ARG A 23 7.90 -4.77 -4.11
C ARG A 23 7.48 -5.24 -5.48
N ARG A 24 8.15 -4.71 -6.49
CA ARG A 24 8.11 -5.16 -7.88
C ARG A 24 9.38 -5.93 -8.19
N GLU A 25 9.21 -7.16 -8.65
CA GLU A 25 10.32 -7.98 -9.14
C GLU A 25 10.89 -7.39 -10.44
N PRO A 26 12.20 -7.56 -10.71
CA PRO A 26 12.76 -7.18 -11.99
C PRO A 26 12.06 -8.01 -13.08
N ASP A 27 11.71 -7.36 -14.19
CA ASP A 27 11.01 -7.96 -15.33
C ASP A 27 9.53 -8.32 -15.11
N ARG A 28 8.92 -7.92 -13.98
CA ARG A 28 7.47 -8.07 -13.77
C ARG A 28 6.75 -6.74 -13.64
N ALA A 29 5.52 -6.71 -14.14
CA ALA A 29 4.57 -5.65 -13.83
C ALA A 29 4.27 -5.62 -12.33
N TRP A 30 3.81 -4.47 -11.85
CA TRP A 30 3.33 -4.33 -10.48
C TRP A 30 2.22 -5.37 -10.19
N PRO A 31 2.23 -6.02 -9.01
CA PRO A 31 1.17 -6.93 -8.63
C PRO A 31 -0.16 -6.16 -8.49
N GLY A 32 -1.30 -6.85 -8.61
CA GLY A 32 -2.62 -6.24 -8.56
C GLY A 32 -2.92 -5.45 -7.27
N ASP A 33 -2.16 -5.67 -6.20
CA ASP A 33 -2.22 -4.84 -4.99
C ASP A 33 -1.76 -3.40 -5.23
N HIS A 34 -0.90 -3.13 -6.21
CA HIS A 34 -0.48 -1.77 -6.58
C HIS A 34 -1.67 -0.93 -7.01
N SER A 35 -2.49 -1.43 -7.93
CA SER A 35 -3.69 -0.73 -8.39
C SER A 35 -4.67 -0.47 -7.24
N ARG A 36 -4.75 -1.38 -6.27
CA ARG A 36 -5.59 -1.21 -5.07
C ARG A 36 -5.03 -0.18 -4.10
N LEU A 37 -3.71 -0.12 -3.91
CA LEU A 37 -3.05 0.91 -3.10
C LEU A 37 -3.20 2.28 -3.74
N CYS A 38 -3.08 2.37 -5.06
CA CYS A 38 -3.31 3.59 -5.83
C CYS A 38 -4.78 4.07 -5.71
N ALA A 39 -5.76 3.15 -5.75
CA ALA A 39 -7.17 3.49 -5.51
C ALA A 39 -7.41 3.97 -4.05
N LEU A 40 -6.77 3.35 -3.07
CA LEU A 40 -6.84 3.77 -1.66
C LEU A 40 -6.21 5.14 -1.43
N GLU A 41 -5.12 5.43 -2.11
CA GLU A 41 -4.49 6.75 -2.13
C GLU A 41 -5.41 7.81 -2.75
N ASN A 42 -6.03 7.50 -3.88
CA ASN A 42 -6.98 8.40 -4.55
C ASN A 42 -8.20 8.74 -3.66
N ASP A 43 -8.67 7.78 -2.85
CA ASP A 43 -9.75 7.97 -1.86
C ASP A 43 -9.25 8.67 -0.56
N GLY A 44 -7.95 8.93 -0.45
CA GLY A 44 -7.34 9.61 0.70
C GLY A 44 -7.13 8.74 1.94
N HIS A 45 -7.24 7.42 1.81
CA HIS A 45 -6.96 6.47 2.89
C HIS A 45 -5.47 6.18 3.06
N LEU A 46 -4.70 6.34 1.98
CA LEU A 46 -3.25 6.18 1.98
C LEU A 46 -2.59 7.45 1.42
N THR A 47 -1.34 7.69 1.82
CA THR A 47 -0.47 8.70 1.23
C THR A 47 0.72 7.99 0.60
N PHE A 48 0.93 8.20 -0.68
CA PHE A 48 2.12 7.70 -1.38
C PHE A 48 3.36 8.43 -0.87
N LEU A 49 4.35 7.66 -0.44
CA LEU A 49 5.62 8.17 0.07
C LEU A 49 6.70 8.24 -1.01
N GLY A 50 6.51 7.51 -2.11
CA GLY A 50 7.48 7.42 -3.20
C GLY A 50 7.82 5.98 -3.58
N GLU A 51 8.54 5.87 -4.69
CA GLU A 51 9.16 4.65 -5.18
C GLU A 51 10.67 4.70 -4.95
N GLU A 52 11.21 3.65 -4.36
CA GLU A 52 12.64 3.47 -4.12
C GLU A 52 13.16 2.30 -4.97
N PRO A 53 14.39 2.39 -5.48
CA PRO A 53 15.02 1.26 -6.16
C PRO A 53 15.14 0.08 -5.19
N GLY A 54 14.74 -1.11 -5.64
CA GLY A 54 14.85 -2.32 -4.83
C GLY A 54 16.29 -2.86 -4.82
N ALA A 55 16.52 -3.88 -3.98
CA ALA A 55 17.85 -4.49 -3.83
C ALA A 55 18.40 -5.17 -5.10
N LEU A 56 17.53 -5.52 -6.04
CA LEU A 56 17.91 -6.14 -7.32
C LEU A 56 17.87 -5.13 -8.47
N PRO A 57 18.77 -5.22 -9.46
CA PRO A 57 18.73 -4.35 -10.64
C PRO A 57 17.40 -4.53 -11.38
N GLY A 58 16.69 -3.42 -11.60
CA GLY A 58 15.35 -3.40 -12.23
C GLY A 58 14.17 -3.62 -11.28
N SER A 59 14.43 -4.00 -10.02
CA SER A 59 13.40 -4.07 -8.98
C SER A 59 13.09 -2.67 -8.43
N ALA A 60 11.85 -2.48 -7.99
CA ALA A 60 11.39 -1.23 -7.38
C ALA A 60 10.53 -1.55 -6.17
N SER A 61 10.50 -0.66 -5.19
CA SER A 61 9.66 -0.75 -4.01
C SER A 61 8.87 0.54 -3.87
N ALA A 62 7.55 0.45 -3.88
CA ALA A 62 6.67 1.58 -3.67
C ALA A 62 6.20 1.56 -2.20
N ALA A 63 6.17 2.73 -1.57
CA ALA A 63 5.75 2.87 -0.18
C ALA A 63 4.53 3.77 -0.05
N TRP A 64 3.59 3.36 0.82
CA TRP A 64 2.44 4.15 1.22
C TRP A 64 2.34 4.19 2.74
N ARG A 65 1.80 5.28 3.28
CA ARG A 65 1.46 5.41 4.69
C ARG A 65 -0.04 5.52 4.86
N ILE A 66 -0.60 4.83 5.85
CA ILE A 66 -2.01 4.96 6.19
C ILE A 66 -2.30 6.32 6.82
N THR A 67 -3.34 6.98 6.31
CA THR A 67 -3.81 8.27 6.83
C THR A 67 -4.75 8.06 8.02
N PRO A 68 -5.04 9.11 8.80
CA PRO A 68 -6.09 9.04 9.83
C PRO A 68 -7.43 8.57 9.27
N ARG A 69 -7.80 9.02 8.06
CA ARG A 69 -9.03 8.59 7.35
C ARG A 69 -8.99 7.09 7.01
N GLY A 70 -7.84 6.58 6.54
CA GLY A 70 -7.65 5.15 6.29
C GLY A 70 -7.79 4.29 7.55
N ARG A 71 -7.35 4.82 8.70
CA ARG A 71 -7.53 4.16 10.00
C ARG A 71 -8.99 4.21 10.47
N ASP A 72 -9.69 5.30 10.22
CA ASP A 72 -11.09 5.44 10.60
C ASP A 72 -11.98 4.47 9.80
N ALA A 73 -11.71 4.31 8.50
CA ALA A 73 -12.36 3.32 7.65
C ALA A 73 -12.16 1.86 8.11
N LEU A 74 -11.16 1.58 8.97
CA LEU A 74 -10.99 0.27 9.61
C LEU A 74 -11.82 0.09 10.88
N ARG A 75 -12.25 1.20 11.51
CA ARG A 75 -13.04 1.25 12.75
C ARG A 75 -14.54 1.24 12.46
N GLU A 76 -14.94 1.64 11.25
CA GLU A 76 -16.32 1.53 10.81
C GLU A 76 -16.73 0.03 10.69
N PRO A 77 -17.83 -0.37 11.38
CA PRO A 77 -18.33 -1.74 11.41
C PRO A 77 -19.00 -2.17 10.10
#